data_AF-A0A086A794-F1
#
_entry.id   AF-A0A086A794-F1
#
_cell.length_a   1.000
_cell.length_b   1.000
_cell.length_c   1.000
_cell.angle_alpha   90.00
_cell.angle_beta   90.00
_cell.angle_gamma   90.00
#
_symmetry.space_group_name_H-M   'P 1'
#
loop_
_entity.id
_entity.type
_entity.pdbx_description
1 polymer ?
#
loop_
_entity_poly.entity_id
_entity_poly.type
_entity_poly.pdbx_seq_one_letter_code
_entity_poly.pdbx_strand_id
1 'polypeptide(L)'
;MKKNMIAIIASALLMVSCHNDEKMVSALNDYSHSLESNGYHFGDKLELPKEVTDNVENVSISFGDKETSNLVVDPKFFILGDNDITFHIKTKSGKELNQDATINVFTKNQEKNIPYQIIAEYPHDPENFVQGFQMEGNIIYESDGQNGSSQILKYTLGTTTPLASTPQPDEEFSEGSTIVGSKVYQLTWKSRKGYIYDKNSLKLLSEFAYPKGMAEGWGLTYDGKNLIASDGSKMLHFLDPNNPSRLIKSIAVAGSNQTYKKLNELEYHNGFIYANVWEKPFVLKINPDNGEVVGIFDFTYFAKKNTKGENDVLNGIAFKGDNMLITGKNWKKIYEIAFK
;
A
#
# COMPACT_ATOMS: atom_id res chain seq x y z
N MET A 1 -53.47 47.31 -39.95
CA MET A 1 -52.27 47.62 -39.15
C MET A 1 -51.89 46.38 -38.35
N LYS A 2 -50.72 45.78 -38.63
CA LYS A 2 -50.14 44.64 -37.92
C LYS A 2 -49.48 45.12 -36.62
N LYS A 3 -49.66 44.41 -35.50
CA LYS A 3 -48.81 44.43 -34.27
C LYS A 3 -49.12 43.15 -33.48
N ASN A 4 -48.24 42.15 -33.57
CA ASN A 4 -47.20 41.79 -32.59
C ASN A 4 -47.69 40.78 -31.55
N MET A 5 -47.48 39.49 -31.85
CA MET A 5 -47.69 38.36 -30.95
C MET A 5 -46.37 37.60 -30.82
N ILE A 6 -45.43 38.10 -30.02
CA ILE A 6 -44.21 37.39 -29.61
C ILE A 6 -43.86 37.85 -28.20
N ALA A 7 -44.10 37.01 -27.18
CA ALA A 7 -43.39 36.99 -25.88
C ALA A 7 -44.01 35.99 -24.88
N ILE A 8 -43.92 34.67 -25.12
CA ILE A 8 -44.16 33.64 -24.06
C ILE A 8 -43.12 32.49 -24.07
N ILE A 9 -42.27 32.36 -25.10
CA ILE A 9 -41.40 31.17 -25.27
C ILE A 9 -40.19 31.14 -24.32
N ALA A 10 -39.77 32.26 -23.71
CA ALA A 10 -38.56 32.31 -22.88
C ALA A 10 -38.71 31.67 -21.49
N SER A 11 -39.88 31.76 -20.84
CA SER A 11 -40.06 31.23 -19.47
C SER A 11 -40.23 29.71 -19.41
N ALA A 12 -40.80 29.09 -20.45
CA ALA A 12 -40.93 27.63 -20.51
C ALA A 12 -39.57 26.94 -20.74
N LEU A 13 -38.69 27.53 -21.56
CA LEU A 13 -37.34 27.02 -21.79
C LEU A 13 -36.47 27.08 -20.53
N LEU A 14 -36.60 28.16 -19.74
CA LEU A 14 -35.88 28.30 -18.46
C LEU A 14 -36.35 27.28 -17.41
N MET A 15 -37.67 27.04 -17.29
CA MET A 15 -38.18 26.05 -16.33
C MET A 15 -37.84 24.60 -16.73
N VAL A 16 -37.85 24.28 -18.03
CA VAL A 16 -37.41 22.97 -18.53
C VAL A 16 -35.91 22.77 -18.30
N SER A 17 -35.09 23.81 -18.50
CA SER A 17 -33.65 23.75 -18.22
C SER A 17 -33.38 23.51 -16.73
N CYS A 18 -34.05 24.22 -15.81
CA CYS A 18 -33.87 24.00 -14.38
C CYS A 18 -34.30 22.61 -13.94
N HIS A 19 -35.41 22.09 -14.48
CA HIS A 19 -35.89 20.74 -14.16
C HIS A 19 -34.95 19.63 -14.66
N ASN A 20 -34.37 19.82 -15.86
CA ASN A 20 -33.39 18.87 -16.39
C ASN A 20 -32.08 18.92 -15.60
N ASP A 21 -31.64 20.10 -15.16
CA ASP A 21 -30.47 20.26 -14.30
C ASP A 21 -30.65 19.54 -12.96
N GLU A 22 -31.81 19.69 -12.30
CA GLU A 22 -32.09 19.01 -11.02
C GLU A 22 -32.09 17.48 -11.17
N LYS A 23 -32.73 16.95 -12.22
CA LYS A 23 -32.73 15.51 -12.51
C LYS A 23 -31.34 14.98 -12.79
N MET A 24 -30.54 15.73 -13.55
CA MET A 24 -29.18 15.36 -13.88
C MET A 24 -28.29 15.33 -12.62
N VAL A 25 -28.39 16.35 -11.76
CA VAL A 25 -27.65 16.40 -10.49
C VAL A 25 -28.06 15.23 -9.59
N SER A 26 -29.35 14.93 -9.47
CA SER A 26 -29.82 13.78 -8.71
C SER A 26 -29.28 12.45 -9.24
N ALA A 27 -29.37 12.23 -10.56
CA ALA A 27 -28.86 11.01 -11.19
C ALA A 27 -27.34 10.87 -11.03
N LEU A 28 -26.61 11.98 -11.09
CA LEU A 28 -25.16 12.00 -10.90
C LEU A 28 -24.78 11.73 -9.44
N ASN A 29 -25.54 12.22 -8.46
CA ASN A 29 -25.35 11.87 -7.05
C ASN A 29 -25.57 10.38 -6.81
N ASP A 30 -26.68 9.82 -7.30
CA ASP A 30 -26.98 8.39 -7.19
C ASP A 30 -25.88 7.54 -7.85
N TYR A 31 -25.43 7.96 -9.03
CA TYR A 31 -24.31 7.32 -9.73
C TYR A 31 -23.01 7.41 -8.92
N SER A 32 -22.70 8.57 -8.34
CA SER A 32 -21.50 8.78 -7.52
C SER A 32 -21.47 7.86 -6.30
N HIS A 33 -22.61 7.66 -5.64
CA HIS A 33 -22.73 6.67 -4.55
C HIS A 33 -22.59 5.22 -5.05
N SER A 34 -23.03 4.93 -6.26
CA SER A 34 -22.85 3.60 -6.87
C SER A 34 -21.37 3.32 -7.21
N LEU A 35 -20.58 4.35 -7.53
CA LEU A 35 -19.15 4.21 -7.85
C LEU A 35 -18.34 3.68 -6.67
N GLU A 36 -18.71 4.13 -5.47
CA GLU A 36 -18.06 3.72 -4.24
C GLU A 36 -18.43 2.27 -3.87
N SER A 37 -19.69 1.86 -4.12
CA SER A 37 -20.20 0.56 -3.66
C SER A 37 -19.92 -0.60 -4.62
N ASN A 38 -19.94 -0.38 -5.94
CA ASN A 38 -19.85 -1.46 -6.93
C ASN A 38 -18.43 -2.02 -7.10
N GLY A 39 -17.41 -1.18 -6.94
CA GLY A 39 -16.03 -1.53 -7.27
C GLY A 39 -15.81 -1.66 -8.78
N TYR A 40 -14.74 -1.04 -9.27
CA TYR A 40 -14.34 -1.03 -10.67
C TYR A 40 -13.02 -1.75 -10.86
N HIS A 41 -12.73 -2.13 -12.08
CA HIS A 41 -11.42 -2.66 -12.44
C HIS A 41 -10.78 -1.82 -13.52
N PHE A 42 -9.46 -1.94 -13.66
CA PHE A 42 -8.78 -1.33 -14.79
C PHE A 42 -9.36 -1.82 -16.13
N GLY A 43 -9.67 -0.86 -16.99
CA GLY A 43 -10.31 -1.04 -18.30
C GLY A 43 -11.85 -0.94 -18.28
N ASP A 44 -12.49 -0.87 -17.11
CA ASP A 44 -13.94 -0.70 -17.02
C ASP A 44 -14.33 0.71 -17.46
N LYS A 45 -15.50 0.84 -18.10
CA LYS A 45 -16.04 2.13 -18.55
C LYS A 45 -16.87 2.77 -17.45
N LEU A 46 -16.78 4.08 -17.31
CA LEU A 46 -17.65 4.87 -16.45
C LEU A 46 -18.87 5.29 -17.26
N GLU A 47 -19.94 4.49 -17.17
CA GLU A 47 -21.18 4.71 -17.91
C GLU A 47 -22.09 5.67 -17.15
N LEU A 48 -21.96 6.97 -17.46
CA LEU A 48 -22.80 8.00 -16.87
C LEU A 48 -24.29 7.75 -17.20
N PRO A 49 -25.22 8.10 -16.28
CA PRO A 49 -26.65 7.98 -16.52
C PRO A 49 -27.09 8.74 -17.77
N LYS A 50 -28.14 8.26 -18.45
CA LYS A 50 -28.66 8.92 -19.67
C LYS A 50 -29.13 10.34 -19.40
N GLU A 51 -29.68 10.57 -18.22
CA GLU A 51 -30.09 11.87 -17.70
C GLU A 51 -28.94 12.89 -17.73
N VAL A 52 -27.69 12.41 -17.56
CA VAL A 52 -26.48 13.19 -17.73
C VAL A 52 -26.09 13.25 -19.21
N THR A 53 -25.85 12.10 -19.86
CA THR A 53 -25.29 12.08 -21.22
C THR A 53 -26.15 12.79 -22.27
N ASP A 54 -27.47 12.82 -22.09
CA ASP A 54 -28.40 13.47 -23.03
C ASP A 54 -28.39 15.00 -22.92
N ASN A 55 -27.90 15.57 -21.81
CA ASN A 55 -27.97 16.99 -21.49
C ASN A 55 -26.60 17.70 -21.44
N VAL A 56 -25.50 16.96 -21.59
CA VAL A 56 -24.14 17.49 -21.50
C VAL A 56 -23.50 17.74 -22.86
N GLU A 57 -22.64 18.76 -22.90
CA GLU A 57 -21.73 19.05 -24.01
C GLU A 57 -20.40 18.32 -23.80
N ASN A 58 -19.87 18.34 -22.58
CA ASN A 58 -18.61 17.71 -22.21
C ASN A 58 -18.63 17.22 -20.76
N VAL A 59 -17.91 16.13 -20.50
CA VAL A 59 -17.62 15.63 -19.15
C VAL A 59 -16.15 15.28 -19.05
N SER A 60 -15.52 15.69 -17.97
CA SER A 60 -14.18 15.27 -17.56
C SER A 60 -14.16 14.88 -16.09
N ILE A 61 -13.10 14.18 -15.71
CA ILE A 61 -12.83 13.74 -14.34
C ILE A 61 -11.47 14.28 -13.94
N SER A 62 -11.37 14.90 -12.78
CA SER A 62 -10.10 15.22 -12.14
C SER A 62 -9.78 14.27 -10.99
N PHE A 63 -8.49 13.98 -10.80
CA PHE A 63 -7.95 13.20 -9.68
C PHE A 63 -6.55 13.74 -9.34
N GLY A 64 -6.42 14.33 -8.15
CA GLY A 64 -5.24 15.13 -7.81
C GLY A 64 -5.03 16.25 -8.83
N ASP A 65 -3.82 16.38 -9.36
CA ASP A 65 -3.48 17.42 -10.36
C ASP A 65 -3.75 17.00 -11.82
N LYS A 66 -4.41 15.85 -12.04
CA LYS A 66 -4.67 15.30 -13.38
C LYS A 66 -6.14 15.46 -13.74
N GLU A 67 -6.42 15.66 -15.02
CA GLU A 67 -7.78 15.66 -15.59
C GLU A 67 -7.84 14.83 -16.88
N THR A 68 -8.96 14.13 -17.11
CA THR A 68 -9.20 13.34 -18.31
C THR A 68 -10.67 13.38 -18.75
N SER A 69 -10.92 13.47 -20.06
CA SER A 69 -12.25 13.24 -20.66
C SER A 69 -12.47 11.80 -21.09
N ASN A 70 -11.46 10.94 -20.96
CA ASN A 70 -11.60 9.51 -21.24
C ASN A 70 -12.23 8.82 -20.02
N LEU A 71 -13.53 8.53 -20.09
CA LEU A 71 -14.34 7.92 -19.02
C LEU A 71 -14.09 6.40 -18.92
N VAL A 72 -12.83 6.02 -18.76
CA VAL A 72 -12.36 4.64 -18.58
C VAL A 72 -11.42 4.62 -17.38
N VAL A 73 -11.52 3.58 -16.55
CA VAL A 73 -10.63 3.36 -15.41
C VAL A 73 -9.26 2.92 -15.92
N ASP A 74 -8.42 3.88 -16.30
CA ASP A 74 -7.06 3.67 -16.83
C ASP A 74 -6.02 3.73 -15.70
N PRO A 75 -5.11 2.73 -15.57
CA PRO A 75 -4.04 2.73 -14.56
C PRO A 75 -3.02 3.87 -14.68
N LYS A 76 -3.02 4.64 -15.77
CA LYS A 76 -2.24 5.89 -15.89
C LYS A 76 -2.85 7.05 -15.10
N PHE A 77 -4.15 6.98 -14.87
CA PHE A 77 -4.93 8.01 -14.18
C PHE A 77 -5.30 7.57 -12.77
N PHE A 78 -5.91 6.40 -12.63
CA PHE A 78 -6.39 5.84 -11.36
C PHE A 78 -5.35 4.90 -10.71
N ILE A 79 -5.45 4.73 -9.40
CA ILE A 79 -4.71 3.74 -8.62
C ILE A 79 -5.67 2.68 -8.06
N LEU A 80 -5.12 1.57 -7.56
CA LEU A 80 -5.90 0.61 -6.80
C LEU A 80 -6.43 1.23 -5.48
N GLY A 81 -7.64 0.85 -5.10
CA GLY A 81 -8.39 1.33 -3.95
C GLY A 81 -9.26 2.55 -4.22
N ASP A 82 -9.49 3.33 -3.18
CA ASP A 82 -10.23 4.60 -3.23
C ASP A 82 -9.50 5.67 -4.05
N ASN A 83 -10.22 6.27 -5.00
CA ASN A 83 -9.81 7.41 -5.82
C ASN A 83 -10.88 8.50 -5.67
N ASP A 84 -10.56 9.54 -4.91
CA ASP A 84 -11.43 10.71 -4.74
C ASP A 84 -11.32 11.62 -5.95
N ILE A 85 -12.40 11.70 -6.71
CA ILE A 85 -12.46 12.41 -7.99
C ILE A 85 -13.49 13.53 -7.96
N THR A 86 -13.35 14.46 -8.91
CA THR A 86 -14.40 15.43 -9.23
C THR A 86 -14.79 15.28 -10.70
N PHE A 87 -16.08 15.05 -10.96
CA PHE A 87 -16.66 15.20 -12.29
C PHE A 87 -16.82 16.68 -12.59
N HIS A 88 -16.31 17.11 -13.74
CA HIS A 88 -16.53 18.44 -14.31
C HIS A 88 -17.46 18.31 -15.51
N ILE A 89 -18.63 18.93 -15.42
CA ILE A 89 -19.72 18.77 -16.38
C ILE A 89 -20.06 20.12 -16.97
N LYS A 90 -19.98 20.22 -18.30
CA LYS A 90 -20.50 21.35 -19.06
C LYS A 90 -21.78 20.94 -19.75
N THR A 91 -22.89 21.58 -19.41
CA THR A 91 -24.21 21.29 -20.01
C THR A 91 -24.33 21.89 -21.41
N LYS A 92 -25.29 21.41 -22.20
CA LYS A 92 -25.64 22.02 -23.50
C LYS A 92 -26.13 23.48 -23.39
N SER A 93 -26.58 23.91 -22.21
CA SER A 93 -26.93 25.31 -21.93
C SER A 93 -25.73 26.17 -21.54
N GLY A 94 -24.52 25.60 -21.47
CA GLY A 94 -23.29 26.28 -21.11
C GLY A 94 -23.07 26.42 -19.59
N LYS A 95 -23.90 25.78 -18.77
CA LYS A 95 -23.73 25.75 -17.31
C LYS A 95 -22.64 24.76 -16.95
N GLU A 96 -21.81 25.12 -15.97
CA GLU A 96 -20.79 24.24 -15.40
C GLU A 96 -21.24 23.69 -14.05
N LEU A 97 -21.01 22.40 -13.84
CA LEU A 97 -21.34 21.67 -12.63
C LEU A 97 -20.14 20.83 -12.21
N ASN A 98 -19.89 20.77 -10.91
CA ASN A 98 -18.87 19.91 -10.32
C ASN A 98 -19.54 18.95 -9.36
N GLN A 99 -19.11 17.68 -9.37
CA GLN A 99 -19.60 16.66 -8.47
C GLN A 99 -18.46 15.79 -7.98
N ASP A 100 -18.27 15.76 -6.67
CA ASP A 100 -17.30 14.88 -6.04
C ASP A 100 -17.84 13.45 -5.94
N ALA A 101 -16.97 12.47 -6.12
CA ALA A 101 -17.25 11.06 -6.01
C ALA A 101 -15.99 10.28 -5.61
N THR A 102 -16.17 9.08 -5.09
CA THR A 102 -15.05 8.14 -4.86
C THR A 102 -15.26 6.92 -5.74
N ILE A 103 -14.27 6.63 -6.59
CA ILE A 103 -14.23 5.40 -7.38
C ILE A 103 -13.31 4.41 -6.66
N ASN A 104 -13.88 3.28 -6.22
CA ASN A 104 -13.10 2.18 -5.69
C ASN A 104 -12.63 1.28 -6.83
N VAL A 105 -11.32 1.10 -7.00
CA VAL A 105 -10.72 0.27 -8.04
C VAL A 105 -10.06 -0.98 -7.43
N PHE A 106 -10.48 -2.16 -7.86
CA PHE A 106 -9.99 -3.45 -7.39
C PHE A 106 -9.36 -4.25 -8.53
N THR A 107 -8.66 -5.31 -8.14
CA THR A 107 -8.05 -6.25 -9.10
C THR A 107 -9.10 -7.22 -9.64
N LYS A 108 -8.94 -7.69 -10.88
CA LYS A 108 -9.93 -8.60 -11.50
C LYS A 108 -9.86 -10.02 -10.95
N ASN A 109 -8.67 -10.44 -10.52
CA ASN A 109 -8.44 -11.81 -10.11
C ASN A 109 -8.58 -11.91 -8.60
N GLN A 110 -9.34 -12.91 -8.15
CA GLN A 110 -9.42 -13.23 -6.74
C GLN A 110 -8.09 -13.77 -6.22
N GLU A 111 -7.71 -13.33 -5.02
CA GLU A 111 -6.49 -13.79 -4.37
C GLU A 111 -6.58 -15.26 -4.00
N LYS A 112 -5.49 -15.99 -4.22
CA LYS A 112 -5.41 -17.40 -3.86
C LYS A 112 -4.94 -17.58 -2.43
N ASN A 113 -5.64 -18.41 -1.65
CA ASN A 113 -5.07 -18.93 -0.41
C ASN A 113 -3.93 -19.89 -0.75
N ILE A 114 -2.73 -19.62 -0.24
CA ILE A 114 -1.53 -20.40 -0.56
C ILE A 114 -1.30 -21.43 0.56
N PRO A 115 -1.47 -22.74 0.27
CA PRO A 115 -1.22 -23.77 1.25
C PRO A 115 0.28 -23.90 1.54
N TYR A 116 0.59 -24.28 2.78
CA TYR A 116 1.97 -24.47 3.22
C TYR A 116 2.07 -25.64 4.20
N GLN A 117 3.31 -26.00 4.54
CA GLN A 117 3.64 -26.90 5.65
C GLN A 117 4.82 -26.39 6.45
N ILE A 118 4.85 -26.69 7.74
CA ILE A 118 6.00 -26.42 8.61
C ILE A 118 7.12 -27.39 8.26
N ILE A 119 8.32 -26.85 8.10
CA ILE A 119 9.55 -27.60 7.83
C ILE A 119 10.43 -27.65 9.07
N ALA A 120 10.59 -26.51 9.76
CA ALA A 120 11.43 -26.41 10.94
C ALA A 120 10.98 -25.28 11.87
N GLU A 121 11.44 -25.34 13.12
CA GLU A 121 11.33 -24.25 14.10
C GLU A 121 12.73 -23.89 14.61
N TYR A 122 13.02 -22.61 14.74
CA TYR A 122 14.27 -22.08 15.30
C TYR A 122 13.95 -21.19 16.51
N PRO A 123 14.88 -21.02 17.48
CA PRO A 123 14.69 -20.05 18.56
C PRO A 123 14.68 -18.62 18.01
N HIS A 124 13.87 -17.77 18.63
CA HIS A 124 13.86 -16.32 18.49
C HIS A 124 13.94 -15.71 19.89
N ASP A 125 14.62 -14.58 20.05
CA ASP A 125 14.70 -13.92 21.35
C ASP A 125 13.36 -13.24 21.66
N PRO A 126 12.67 -13.59 22.77
CA PRO A 126 11.41 -12.96 23.12
C PRO A 126 11.55 -11.49 23.55
N GLU A 127 12.75 -10.98 23.79
CA GLU A 127 12.97 -9.56 24.06
C GLU A 127 12.97 -8.71 22.77
N ASN A 128 13.11 -9.35 21.61
CA ASN A 128 13.19 -8.67 20.32
C ASN A 128 11.80 -8.29 19.80
N PHE A 129 11.58 -6.99 19.65
CA PHE A 129 10.39 -6.42 19.03
C PHE A 129 10.67 -6.20 17.54
N VAL A 130 10.71 -7.32 16.81
CA VAL A 130 11.09 -7.34 15.39
C VAL A 130 10.20 -6.46 14.51
N GLN A 131 10.85 -5.58 13.75
CA GLN A 131 10.25 -4.65 12.79
C GLN A 131 10.81 -4.79 11.38
N GLY A 132 12.02 -5.33 11.24
CA GLY A 132 12.59 -5.75 9.96
C GLY A 132 13.30 -7.08 10.11
N PHE A 133 13.12 -7.99 9.17
CA PHE A 133 13.66 -9.35 9.29
C PHE A 133 14.13 -9.85 7.94
N GLN A 134 15.43 -10.05 7.75
CA GLN A 134 15.97 -10.52 6.49
C GLN A 134 17.04 -11.59 6.70
N MET A 135 17.25 -12.42 5.69
CA MET A 135 18.25 -13.48 5.71
C MET A 135 19.23 -13.37 4.54
N GLU A 136 20.52 -13.56 4.82
CA GLU A 136 21.55 -13.77 3.80
C GLU A 136 22.41 -14.98 4.20
N GLY A 137 22.43 -16.01 3.37
CA GLY A 137 23.14 -17.25 3.67
C GLY A 137 22.51 -17.98 4.86
N ASN A 138 23.18 -18.01 6.01
CA ASN A 138 22.64 -18.55 7.27
C ASN A 138 22.52 -17.48 8.38
N ILE A 139 22.67 -16.21 8.01
CA ILE A 139 22.67 -15.08 8.94
C ILE A 139 21.34 -14.35 8.82
N ILE A 140 20.70 -14.13 9.96
CA ILE A 140 19.56 -13.23 10.11
C ILE A 140 20.07 -11.83 10.40
N TYR A 141 19.50 -10.86 9.72
CA TYR A 141 19.60 -9.44 9.96
C TYR A 141 18.25 -8.97 10.48
N GLU A 142 18.24 -8.42 11.68
CA GLU A 142 17.01 -8.07 12.38
C GLU A 142 17.09 -6.63 12.85
N SER A 143 15.99 -5.92 12.66
CA SER A 143 15.77 -4.58 13.18
C SER A 143 14.72 -4.67 14.27
N ASP A 144 15.10 -4.28 15.48
CA ASP A 144 14.22 -4.25 16.64
C ASP A 144 13.81 -2.82 16.96
N GLY A 145 12.51 -2.61 17.19
CA GLY A 145 11.97 -1.29 17.49
C GLY A 145 11.39 -1.21 18.90
N GLN A 146 11.88 -0.30 19.72
CA GLN A 146 11.27 0.16 20.98
C GLN A 146 12.04 1.38 21.48
N ASN A 147 11.37 2.36 22.07
CA ASN A 147 12.08 3.53 22.62
C ASN A 147 13.04 3.08 23.73
N GLY A 148 14.32 3.45 23.63
CA GLY A 148 15.39 3.05 24.55
C GLY A 148 15.96 1.64 24.33
N SER A 149 15.44 0.85 23.38
CA SER A 149 15.99 -0.47 23.06
C SER A 149 16.02 -0.82 21.57
N SER A 150 15.74 0.16 20.70
CA SER A 150 15.85 -0.01 19.26
C SER A 150 17.28 -0.34 18.85
N GLN A 151 17.46 -1.28 17.93
CA GLN A 151 18.77 -1.70 17.45
C GLN A 151 18.69 -2.35 16.06
N ILE A 152 19.82 -2.38 15.37
CA ILE A 152 20.05 -3.34 14.28
C ILE A 152 20.99 -4.43 14.81
N LEU A 153 20.68 -5.69 14.55
CA LEU A 153 21.51 -6.82 14.96
C LEU A 153 21.59 -7.88 13.86
N LYS A 154 22.57 -8.77 14.00
CA LYS A 154 22.63 -9.97 13.18
C LYS A 154 23.11 -11.17 13.97
N TYR A 155 22.57 -12.34 13.65
CA TYR A 155 22.86 -13.59 14.35
C TYR A 155 22.73 -14.79 13.41
N THR A 156 23.24 -15.94 13.83
CA THR A 156 23.13 -17.17 13.03
C THR A 156 21.74 -17.78 13.24
N LEU A 157 21.04 -18.15 12.17
CA LEU A 157 19.77 -18.88 12.28
C LEU A 157 19.95 -20.14 13.14
N GLY A 158 19.07 -20.33 14.12
CA GLY A 158 19.21 -21.40 15.12
C GLY A 158 19.85 -20.98 16.45
N THR A 159 20.31 -19.73 16.55
CA THR A 159 20.87 -19.13 17.77
C THR A 159 20.17 -17.81 18.07
N THR A 160 20.30 -17.28 19.29
CA THR A 160 19.80 -15.93 19.66
C THR A 160 20.91 -14.97 20.05
N THR A 161 22.17 -15.43 20.04
CA THR A 161 23.32 -14.59 20.41
C THR A 161 23.73 -13.70 19.23
N PRO A 162 23.72 -12.36 19.37
CA PRO A 162 24.17 -11.48 18.31
C PRO A 162 25.64 -11.69 17.97
N LEU A 163 25.95 -11.73 16.67
CA LEU A 163 27.30 -11.66 16.13
C LEU A 163 27.80 -10.21 16.08
N ALA A 164 26.88 -9.29 15.82
CA ALA A 164 27.08 -7.84 15.90
C ALA A 164 25.72 -7.19 16.18
N SER A 165 25.74 -6.04 16.85
CA SER A 165 24.58 -5.17 17.01
C SER A 165 25.03 -3.71 17.07
N THR A 166 24.09 -2.81 16.79
CA THR A 166 24.28 -1.37 16.96
C THR A 166 22.98 -0.78 17.50
N PRO A 167 22.99 -0.20 18.72
CA PRO A 167 21.82 0.44 19.30
C PRO A 167 21.53 1.76 18.58
N GLN A 168 20.26 2.16 18.59
CA GLN A 168 19.84 3.50 18.21
C GLN A 168 19.83 4.45 19.40
N PRO A 169 19.81 5.78 19.16
CA PRO A 169 19.45 6.74 20.19
C PRO A 169 18.11 6.40 20.85
N ASP A 170 17.95 6.72 22.14
CA ASP A 170 16.82 6.28 22.96
C ASP A 170 15.46 6.78 22.44
N GLU A 171 15.44 7.96 21.82
CA GLU A 171 14.26 8.57 21.21
C GLU A 171 13.83 7.92 19.89
N GLU A 172 14.68 7.06 19.30
CA GLU A 172 14.43 6.46 18.01
C GLU A 172 13.69 5.13 18.14
N PHE A 173 12.68 4.98 17.29
CA PHE A 173 11.96 3.74 17.11
C PHE A 173 12.35 3.16 15.75
N SER A 174 13.14 2.07 15.74
CA SER A 174 13.55 1.40 14.50
C SER A 174 12.42 0.60 13.89
N GLU A 175 12.42 0.55 12.56
CA GLU A 175 11.41 -0.14 11.76
C GLU A 175 12.12 -1.04 10.73
N GLY A 176 11.50 -1.33 9.60
CA GLY A 176 11.96 -2.26 8.58
C GLY A 176 13.39 -2.01 8.09
N SER A 177 14.09 -3.08 7.73
CA SER A 177 15.47 -3.01 7.23
C SER A 177 15.70 -3.96 6.06
N THR A 178 16.62 -3.59 5.17
CA THR A 178 17.02 -4.47 4.06
C THR A 178 18.49 -4.34 3.69
N ILE A 179 19.03 -5.37 3.05
CA ILE A 179 20.39 -5.48 2.57
C ILE A 179 20.47 -5.02 1.11
N VAL A 180 21.42 -4.13 0.83
CA VAL A 180 21.80 -3.77 -0.55
C VAL A 180 23.32 -3.87 -0.68
N GLY A 181 23.80 -4.93 -1.33
CA GLY A 181 25.23 -5.18 -1.51
C GLY A 181 25.96 -5.34 -0.17
N SER A 182 26.86 -4.41 0.16
CA SER A 182 27.63 -4.40 1.40
C SER A 182 27.02 -3.53 2.51
N LYS A 183 25.77 -3.08 2.34
CA LYS A 183 25.09 -2.16 3.26
C LYS A 183 23.79 -2.76 3.78
N VAL A 184 23.40 -2.33 4.98
CA VAL A 184 22.05 -2.53 5.55
C VAL A 184 21.39 -1.16 5.67
N TYR A 185 20.17 -1.04 5.20
CA TYR A 185 19.33 0.15 5.32
C TYR A 185 18.27 -0.13 6.36
N GLN A 186 17.98 0.82 7.25
CA GLN A 186 16.98 0.68 8.30
C GLN A 186 16.11 1.93 8.36
N LEU A 187 14.80 1.74 8.44
CA LEU A 187 13.83 2.80 8.63
C LEU A 187 13.65 3.12 10.11
N THR A 188 13.13 4.32 10.38
CA THR A 188 12.55 4.72 11.66
C THR A 188 11.06 4.97 11.51
N TRP A 189 10.31 4.89 12.62
CA TRP A 189 8.86 5.06 12.57
C TRP A 189 8.45 6.48 12.21
N LYS A 190 8.71 7.45 13.10
CA LYS A 190 8.18 8.83 13.00
C LYS A 190 9.25 9.91 12.82
N SER A 191 10.53 9.55 12.91
CA SER A 191 11.65 10.50 12.84
C SER A 191 11.93 10.98 11.42
N ARG A 192 11.27 10.39 10.41
CA ARG A 192 11.38 10.76 8.98
C ARG A 192 12.80 10.67 8.42
N LYS A 193 13.60 9.78 8.99
CA LYS A 193 14.96 9.45 8.54
C LYS A 193 15.18 7.95 8.60
N GLY A 194 16.25 7.48 7.96
CA GLY A 194 16.73 6.12 8.11
C GLY A 194 18.25 6.09 8.21
N TYR A 195 18.76 4.91 8.54
CA TYR A 195 20.17 4.66 8.79
C TYR A 195 20.74 3.70 7.75
N ILE A 196 22.04 3.85 7.47
CA ILE A 196 22.81 2.97 6.59
C ILE A 196 24.00 2.44 7.37
N TYR A 197 24.14 1.14 7.42
CA TYR A 197 25.21 0.43 8.13
C TYR A 197 26.11 -0.34 7.18
N ASP A 198 27.34 -0.57 7.59
CA ASP A 198 28.19 -1.60 6.99
C ASP A 198 27.62 -2.99 7.34
N LYS A 199 27.35 -3.83 6.33
CA LYS A 199 26.71 -5.14 6.54
C LYS A 199 27.53 -6.10 7.40
N ASN A 200 28.85 -5.97 7.40
CA ASN A 200 29.75 -6.90 8.09
C ASN A 200 29.90 -6.58 9.58
N SER A 201 29.99 -5.30 9.92
CA SER A 201 30.18 -4.83 11.31
C SER A 201 28.92 -4.29 11.95
N LEU A 202 27.89 -3.97 11.15
CA LEU A 202 26.74 -3.15 11.53
C LEU A 202 27.10 -1.74 12.02
N LYS A 203 28.34 -1.27 11.76
CA LYS A 203 28.73 0.10 12.09
C LYS A 203 27.93 1.08 11.25
N LEU A 204 27.36 2.10 11.89
CA LEU A 204 26.67 3.21 11.22
C LEU A 204 27.63 3.92 10.25
N LEU A 205 27.18 4.07 9.01
CA LEU A 205 27.90 4.78 7.94
C LEU A 205 27.32 6.17 7.70
N SER A 206 25.99 6.29 7.63
CA SER A 206 25.30 7.54 7.34
C SER A 206 23.81 7.46 7.65
N GLU A 207 23.16 8.63 7.66
CA GLU A 207 21.71 8.78 7.71
C GLU A 207 21.16 9.23 6.35
N PHE A 208 19.86 9.03 6.12
CA PHE A 208 19.14 9.59 4.98
C PHE A 208 17.77 10.11 5.41
N ALA A 209 17.28 11.15 4.74
CA ALA A 209 15.92 11.67 4.95
C ALA A 209 14.89 10.90 4.11
N TYR A 210 13.66 10.80 4.57
CA TYR A 210 12.57 10.24 3.76
C TYR A 210 12.19 11.17 2.60
N PRO A 211 11.71 10.61 1.48
CA PRO A 211 11.18 11.42 0.39
C PRO A 211 9.93 12.19 0.83
N LYS A 212 9.60 13.24 0.08
CA LYS A 212 8.29 13.91 0.21
C LYS A 212 7.18 12.90 -0.12
N GLY A 213 6.13 12.88 0.70
CA GLY A 213 4.99 11.97 0.55
C GLY A 213 5.04 10.71 1.42
N MET A 214 6.18 10.41 2.05
CA MET A 214 6.32 9.34 3.03
C MET A 214 6.49 9.95 4.43
N ALA A 215 5.48 9.77 5.28
CA ALA A 215 5.43 10.39 6.62
C ALA A 215 5.99 9.46 7.71
N GLU A 216 5.75 8.17 7.58
CA GLU A 216 6.27 7.12 8.46
C GLU A 216 7.07 6.09 7.65
N GLY A 217 7.85 5.25 8.31
CA GLY A 217 8.47 4.06 7.72
C GLY A 217 8.13 2.82 8.52
N TRP A 218 7.71 1.74 7.85
CA TRP A 218 7.25 0.51 8.50
C TRP A 218 8.08 -0.69 8.01
N GLY A 219 7.84 -1.23 6.82
CA GLY A 219 8.64 -2.31 6.24
C GLY A 219 9.61 -1.81 5.18
N LEU A 220 10.70 -2.53 4.94
CA LEU A 220 11.68 -2.22 3.89
C LEU A 220 12.23 -3.50 3.27
N THR A 221 12.23 -3.61 1.95
CA THR A 221 12.90 -4.68 1.20
C THR A 221 13.61 -4.13 -0.06
N TYR A 222 14.25 -5.00 -0.85
CA TYR A 222 15.00 -4.63 -2.04
C TYR A 222 14.72 -5.58 -3.21
N ASP A 223 14.26 -5.04 -4.34
CA ASP A 223 13.89 -5.85 -5.52
C ASP A 223 15.07 -6.17 -6.48
N GLY A 224 16.30 -5.85 -6.07
CA GLY A 224 17.47 -5.90 -6.94
C GLY A 224 17.76 -4.60 -7.69
N LYS A 225 16.85 -3.62 -7.64
CA LYS A 225 16.96 -2.32 -8.32
C LYS A 225 16.58 -1.12 -7.43
N ASN A 226 15.48 -1.22 -6.69
CA ASN A 226 14.90 -0.18 -5.85
C ASN A 226 14.72 -0.72 -4.44
N LEU A 227 14.90 0.15 -3.45
CA LEU A 227 14.34 -0.08 -2.12
C LEU A 227 12.81 0.00 -2.23
N ILE A 228 12.10 -0.84 -1.50
CA ILE A 228 10.64 -0.83 -1.44
C ILE A 228 10.23 -0.68 0.02
N ALA A 229 9.54 0.41 0.34
CA ALA A 229 9.11 0.73 1.68
C ALA A 229 7.58 0.73 1.80
N SER A 230 7.09 0.25 2.93
CA SER A 230 5.72 0.50 3.40
C SER A 230 5.74 1.55 4.51
N ASP A 231 4.59 2.19 4.73
CA ASP A 231 4.42 3.26 5.72
C ASP A 231 3.14 3.08 6.57
N GLY A 232 2.57 1.86 6.58
CA GLY A 232 1.30 1.57 7.23
C GLY A 232 0.07 1.99 6.43
N SER A 233 0.22 2.66 5.28
CA SER A 233 -0.88 2.91 4.36
C SER A 233 -1.15 1.69 3.44
N LYS A 234 -1.90 1.90 2.35
CA LYS A 234 -2.05 0.94 1.24
C LYS A 234 -0.94 1.05 0.20
N MET A 235 0.00 1.99 0.37
CA MET A 235 1.01 2.31 -0.61
C MET A 235 2.30 1.53 -0.35
N LEU A 236 2.97 1.17 -1.44
CA LEU A 236 4.37 0.75 -1.45
C LEU A 236 5.18 1.78 -2.24
N HIS A 237 6.25 2.28 -1.64
CA HIS A 237 7.11 3.34 -2.16
C HIS A 237 8.43 2.77 -2.65
N PHE A 238 8.76 3.03 -3.91
CA PHE A 238 10.01 2.58 -4.53
C PHE A 238 11.03 3.71 -4.47
N LEU A 239 12.15 3.50 -3.79
CA LEU A 239 13.18 4.51 -3.53
C LEU A 239 14.49 4.16 -4.24
N ASP A 240 15.24 5.19 -4.63
CA ASP A 240 16.58 5.02 -5.22
C ASP A 240 17.57 4.55 -4.13
N PRO A 241 18.21 3.37 -4.24
CA PRO A 241 19.12 2.88 -3.21
C PRO A 241 20.40 3.73 -3.06
N ASN A 242 20.77 4.51 -4.10
CA ASN A 242 21.92 5.41 -4.05
C ASN A 242 21.56 6.77 -3.43
N ASN A 243 20.27 7.12 -3.40
CA ASN A 243 19.75 8.31 -2.75
C ASN A 243 18.33 8.04 -2.23
N PRO A 244 18.16 7.40 -1.06
CA PRO A 244 16.84 6.97 -0.58
C PRO A 244 15.83 8.11 -0.35
N SER A 245 16.29 9.37 -0.30
CA SER A 245 15.41 10.55 -0.28
C SER A 245 14.70 10.81 -1.61
N ARG A 246 15.02 10.05 -2.67
CA ARG A 246 14.39 10.13 -3.99
C ARG A 246 13.37 9.00 -4.17
N LEU A 247 12.09 9.39 -4.21
CA LEU A 247 10.99 8.53 -4.63
C LEU A 247 11.05 8.30 -6.15
N ILE A 248 11.03 7.05 -6.58
CA ILE A 248 10.96 6.64 -7.98
C ILE A 248 9.50 6.52 -8.43
N LYS A 249 8.69 5.78 -7.67
CA LYS A 249 7.25 5.61 -7.89
C LYS A 249 6.59 5.12 -6.60
N SER A 250 5.27 5.16 -6.58
CA SER A 250 4.46 4.45 -5.58
C SER A 250 3.41 3.61 -6.28
N ILE A 251 3.04 2.47 -5.69
CA ILE A 251 1.90 1.66 -6.13
C ILE A 251 0.96 1.46 -4.94
N ALA A 252 -0.35 1.39 -5.19
CA ALA A 252 -1.33 1.02 -4.18
C ALA A 252 -1.58 -0.48 -4.22
N VAL A 253 -1.83 -1.08 -3.06
CA VAL A 253 -2.08 -2.53 -2.91
C VAL A 253 -3.56 -2.80 -2.70
N ALA A 254 -4.13 -3.69 -3.53
CA ALA A 254 -5.51 -4.14 -3.37
C ALA A 254 -5.72 -5.57 -3.84
N GLY A 255 -6.80 -6.14 -3.31
CA GLY A 255 -7.39 -7.41 -3.68
C GLY A 255 -8.49 -7.28 -4.72
N SER A 256 -9.32 -8.31 -4.87
CA SER A 256 -10.45 -8.27 -5.81
C SER A 256 -11.68 -7.54 -5.26
N ASN A 257 -11.76 -7.35 -3.95
CA ASN A 257 -12.92 -6.73 -3.29
C ASN A 257 -12.56 -5.81 -2.12
N GLN A 258 -11.26 -5.64 -1.81
CA GLN A 258 -10.81 -4.84 -0.68
C GLN A 258 -9.44 -4.22 -0.93
N THR A 259 -9.16 -3.13 -0.22
CA THR A 259 -7.80 -2.59 -0.09
C THR A 259 -7.12 -3.18 1.13
N TYR A 260 -5.80 -3.26 1.08
CA TYR A 260 -5.00 -3.67 2.22
C TYR A 260 -4.25 -2.46 2.77
N LYS A 261 -4.72 -1.95 3.91
CA LYS A 261 -4.04 -0.90 4.70
C LYS A 261 -3.20 -1.56 5.80
N LYS A 262 -2.37 -0.79 6.50
CA LYS A 262 -1.46 -1.30 7.54
C LYS A 262 -0.45 -2.31 7.01
N LEU A 263 0.02 -2.10 5.77
CA LEU A 263 1.16 -2.86 5.24
C LEU A 263 2.36 -2.61 6.14
N ASN A 264 2.95 -3.68 6.67
CA ASN A 264 4.03 -3.61 7.64
C ASN A 264 5.31 -4.22 7.03
N GLU A 265 5.98 -5.13 7.72
CA GLU A 265 7.22 -5.76 7.27
C GLU A 265 7.09 -6.36 5.86
N LEU A 266 8.16 -6.21 5.07
CA LEU A 266 8.21 -6.54 3.65
C LEU A 266 9.39 -7.46 3.33
N GLU A 267 9.18 -8.38 2.40
CA GLU A 267 10.29 -9.14 1.81
C GLU A 267 10.07 -9.37 0.31
N TYR A 268 11.09 -9.11 -0.50
CA TYR A 268 11.06 -9.36 -1.94
C TYR A 268 11.69 -10.71 -2.25
N HIS A 269 10.93 -11.60 -2.89
CA HIS A 269 11.42 -12.92 -3.23
C HIS A 269 10.77 -13.47 -4.50
N ASN A 270 11.58 -14.01 -5.41
CA ASN A 270 11.14 -14.62 -6.67
C ASN A 270 10.11 -13.79 -7.46
N GLY A 271 10.34 -12.48 -7.58
CA GLY A 271 9.51 -11.58 -8.37
C GLY A 271 8.30 -10.98 -7.65
N PHE A 272 8.07 -11.32 -6.38
CA PHE A 272 6.94 -10.85 -5.60
C PHE A 272 7.38 -10.15 -4.33
N ILE A 273 6.54 -9.22 -3.86
CA ILE A 273 6.66 -8.62 -2.53
C ILE A 273 5.75 -9.41 -1.60
N TYR A 274 6.29 -9.85 -0.48
CA TYR A 274 5.56 -10.43 0.63
C TYR A 274 5.39 -9.35 1.69
N ALA A 275 4.19 -9.19 2.24
CA ALA A 275 3.93 -8.15 3.22
C ALA A 275 3.12 -8.69 4.39
N ASN A 276 3.58 -8.44 5.61
CA ASN A 276 2.72 -8.52 6.77
C ASN A 276 1.66 -7.41 6.71
N VAL A 277 0.48 -7.70 7.26
CA VAL A 277 -0.52 -6.67 7.55
C VAL A 277 -0.66 -6.59 9.06
N TRP A 278 -0.38 -5.41 9.63
CA TRP A 278 -0.33 -5.26 11.08
C TRP A 278 -1.67 -5.64 11.74
N GLU A 279 -1.59 -6.37 12.85
CA GLU A 279 -2.72 -6.97 13.58
C GLU A 279 -3.50 -8.04 12.80
N LYS A 280 -3.02 -8.47 11.63
CA LYS A 280 -3.62 -9.56 10.87
C LYS A 280 -2.71 -10.79 10.87
N PRO A 281 -3.27 -11.99 11.00
CA PRO A 281 -2.47 -13.21 11.07
C PRO A 281 -2.16 -13.75 9.67
N PHE A 282 -1.95 -12.90 8.67
CA PHE A 282 -1.67 -13.34 7.30
C PHE A 282 -0.56 -12.52 6.65
N VAL A 283 0.02 -13.09 5.60
CA VAL A 283 0.98 -12.43 4.71
C VAL A 283 0.40 -12.36 3.31
N LEU A 284 0.50 -11.19 2.69
CA LEU A 284 0.12 -10.97 1.30
C LEU A 284 1.27 -11.35 0.37
N LYS A 285 0.95 -11.88 -0.81
CA LYS A 285 1.86 -11.99 -1.95
C LYS A 285 1.42 -11.00 -3.02
N ILE A 286 2.24 -9.99 -3.29
CA ILE A 286 1.90 -8.80 -4.05
C ILE A 286 2.76 -8.73 -5.31
N ASN A 287 2.12 -8.47 -6.44
CA ASN A 287 2.80 -8.18 -7.69
C ASN A 287 3.39 -6.74 -7.66
N PRO A 288 4.72 -6.58 -7.76
CA PRO A 288 5.39 -5.27 -7.68
C PRO A 288 5.10 -4.34 -8.86
N ASP A 289 4.59 -4.86 -9.98
CA ASP A 289 4.34 -4.06 -11.18
C ASP A 289 3.05 -3.24 -11.06
N ASN A 290 2.02 -3.79 -10.42
CA ASN A 290 0.68 -3.22 -10.38
C ASN A 290 0.03 -3.16 -8.98
N GLY A 291 0.62 -3.77 -7.95
CA GLY A 291 0.09 -3.80 -6.58
C GLY A 291 -1.03 -4.82 -6.36
N GLU A 292 -1.27 -5.72 -7.32
CA GLU A 292 -2.25 -6.79 -7.19
C GLU A 292 -1.80 -7.81 -6.13
N VAL A 293 -2.65 -8.06 -5.14
CA VAL A 293 -2.47 -9.21 -4.26
C VAL A 293 -2.85 -10.45 -5.04
N VAL A 294 -1.89 -11.32 -5.33
CA VAL A 294 -2.12 -12.56 -6.08
C VAL A 294 -2.36 -13.76 -5.17
N GLY A 295 -2.03 -13.63 -3.88
CA GLY A 295 -2.31 -14.66 -2.90
C GLY A 295 -2.08 -14.23 -1.45
N ILE A 296 -2.56 -15.07 -0.54
CA ILE A 296 -2.57 -14.84 0.91
C ILE A 296 -2.12 -16.12 1.61
N PHE A 297 -1.21 -15.97 2.58
CA PHE A 297 -0.84 -17.03 3.51
C PHE A 297 -1.54 -16.79 4.84
N ASP A 298 -2.40 -17.71 5.27
CA ASP A 298 -3.07 -17.63 6.58
C ASP A 298 -2.21 -18.29 7.67
N PHE A 299 -1.66 -17.48 8.57
CA PHE A 299 -0.84 -17.88 9.70
C PHE A 299 -1.57 -17.80 11.06
N THR A 300 -2.91 -17.85 11.05
CA THR A 300 -3.75 -17.84 12.26
C THR A 300 -3.32 -18.86 13.31
N TYR A 301 -2.87 -20.05 12.88
CA TYR A 301 -2.35 -21.07 13.79
C TYR A 301 -1.15 -20.56 14.61
N PHE A 302 -0.17 -19.93 13.96
CA PHE A 302 1.03 -19.43 14.62
C PHE A 302 0.73 -18.21 15.48
N ALA A 303 -0.09 -17.27 14.99
CA ALA A 303 -0.50 -16.10 15.75
C ALA A 303 -1.17 -16.52 17.08
N LYS A 304 -2.14 -17.45 17.04
CA LYS A 304 -2.79 -17.97 18.26
C LYS A 304 -1.82 -18.65 19.24
N LYS A 305 -0.79 -19.33 18.73
CA LYS A 305 0.20 -20.03 19.55
C LYS A 305 1.12 -19.06 20.28
N ASN A 306 1.57 -18.00 19.60
CA ASN A 306 2.69 -17.17 20.04
C ASN A 306 2.27 -15.79 20.59
N THR A 307 1.20 -15.17 20.11
CA THR A 307 0.75 -13.85 20.58
C THR A 307 0.18 -13.96 22.00
N LYS A 308 0.88 -13.38 22.99
CA LYS A 308 0.48 -13.40 24.42
C LYS A 308 0.14 -12.01 24.96
N GLY A 309 0.78 -10.96 24.44
CA GLY A 309 0.43 -9.56 24.64
C GLY A 309 -0.37 -8.96 23.48
N GLU A 310 -0.83 -7.72 23.64
CA GLU A 310 -1.61 -7.00 22.62
C GLU A 310 -0.79 -6.69 21.36
N ASN A 311 0.53 -6.50 21.50
CA ASN A 311 1.43 -6.11 20.42
C ASN A 311 2.33 -7.24 19.89
N ASP A 312 2.20 -8.46 20.42
CA ASP A 312 3.03 -9.63 20.07
C ASP A 312 2.57 -10.29 18.75
N VAL A 313 2.38 -9.47 17.72
CA VAL A 313 1.75 -9.87 16.46
C VAL A 313 2.77 -10.47 15.48
N LEU A 314 2.25 -11.25 14.52
CA LEU A 314 3.00 -11.70 13.35
C LEU A 314 3.66 -10.50 12.65
N ASN A 315 4.99 -10.54 12.53
CA ASN A 315 5.79 -9.52 11.85
C ASN A 315 7.20 -10.07 11.61
N GLY A 316 7.71 -9.94 10.38
CA GLY A 316 9.02 -10.46 9.99
C GLY A 316 8.90 -11.63 9.01
N ILE A 317 9.39 -11.43 7.79
CA ILE A 317 9.36 -12.38 6.69
C ILE A 317 10.76 -12.44 6.08
N ALA A 318 11.35 -13.62 5.98
CA ALA A 318 12.58 -13.82 5.21
C ALA A 318 12.46 -15.08 4.35
N PHE A 319 13.43 -15.33 3.47
CA PHE A 319 13.48 -16.57 2.69
C PHE A 319 14.81 -17.32 2.85
N LYS A 320 14.69 -18.65 3.00
CA LYS A 320 15.79 -19.61 3.02
C LYS A 320 15.63 -20.56 1.82
N GLY A 321 16.29 -20.23 0.72
CA GLY A 321 15.94 -20.84 -0.57
C GLY A 321 14.50 -20.48 -0.92
N ASP A 322 13.68 -21.46 -1.27
CA ASP A 322 12.24 -21.25 -1.55
C ASP A 322 11.35 -21.29 -0.29
N ASN A 323 11.91 -21.61 0.88
CA ASN A 323 11.15 -21.68 2.12
C ASN A 323 11.03 -20.30 2.75
N MET A 324 9.82 -19.92 3.14
CA MET A 324 9.58 -18.69 3.88
C MET A 324 9.89 -18.92 5.36
N LEU A 325 10.59 -17.97 5.97
CA LEU A 325 10.74 -17.85 7.41
C LEU A 325 9.76 -16.79 7.90
N ILE A 326 9.00 -17.11 8.96
CA ILE A 326 8.13 -16.15 9.63
C ILE A 326 8.40 -16.12 11.13
N THR A 327 8.24 -14.95 11.73
CA THR A 327 8.25 -14.77 13.18
C THR A 327 7.28 -13.67 13.60
N GLY A 328 7.46 -13.10 14.79
CA GLY A 328 6.63 -12.02 15.29
C GLY A 328 7.28 -11.31 16.47
N LYS A 329 6.69 -10.17 16.81
CA LYS A 329 7.14 -9.31 17.90
C LYS A 329 7.09 -10.12 19.20
N ASN A 330 8.24 -10.24 19.87
CA ASN A 330 8.41 -11.01 21.11
C ASN A 330 8.10 -12.52 21.00
N TRP A 331 8.03 -13.07 19.79
CA TRP A 331 7.83 -14.51 19.62
C TRP A 331 9.08 -15.27 20.09
N LYS A 332 8.90 -16.50 20.59
CA LYS A 332 10.04 -17.36 20.99
C LYS A 332 10.60 -18.19 19.84
N LYS A 333 9.99 -18.10 18.66
CA LYS A 333 10.22 -19.00 17.54
C LYS A 333 10.22 -18.26 16.19
N ILE A 334 11.13 -18.69 15.32
CA ILE A 334 11.04 -18.51 13.87
C ILE A 334 10.52 -19.84 13.29
N TYR A 335 9.58 -19.77 12.36
CA TYR A 335 9.02 -20.93 11.68
C TYR A 335 9.48 -20.93 10.22
N GLU A 336 10.07 -22.03 9.76
CA GLU A 336 10.34 -22.26 8.33
C GLU A 336 9.18 -23.03 7.73
N ILE A 337 8.64 -22.52 6.63
CA ILE A 337 7.53 -23.11 5.91
C ILE A 337 7.89 -23.33 4.45
N ALA A 338 7.40 -24.42 3.88
CA ALA A 338 7.44 -24.65 2.44
C ALA A 338 6.03 -24.48 1.86
N PHE A 339 5.97 -23.88 0.67
CA PHE A 339 4.72 -23.78 -0.08
C PHE A 339 4.32 -25.18 -0.59
N LYS A 340 3.02 -25.46 -0.69
CA LYS A 340 2.49 -26.75 -1.19
C LYS A 340 2.02 -26.69 -2.64
#